data_AF-A0A1D1ZY71-F1
#
_entry.id   AF-A0A1D1ZY71-F1
#
_cell.length_a   1.000
_cell.length_b   1.000
_cell.length_c   1.000
_cell.angle_alpha   90.00
_cell.angle_beta   90.00
_cell.angle_gamma   90.00
#
_symmetry.space_group_name_H-M   'P 1'
#
loop_
_entity.id
_entity.type
_entity.pdbx_description
1 polymer ?
#
loop_
_entity_poly.entity_id
_entity_poly.type
_entity_poly.pdbx_seq_one_letter_code
_entity_poly.pdbx_strand_id
1 'polypeptide(L)'
;MAKQRKLQGEMEAALKKIAEGVDEWEDLWNKYERSHDMDAAQRERLVAEMKRDLKKLQRLREAVRGWLANNEVRVAKDTLEKARRSIEIQMERFRVVEKDVKGKAHMGLGRDALDPAAAAKQQCADWLTDVMDRLQTEIEACEADVENLGPAGNKAKKTRLAELQGLIARHQQHVTHLEQTLRLLRNDQVEAEEVEDALKEGLEAYLDTGGEAFDPGEDEGLYASLPLEEVDANVGKLADPVTPKVAPVALPEVWYPDACGWEQPCGWRRAGTRDWLGP
;
A
#
# COMPACT_ATOMS: atom_id res chain seq x y z
N MET A 1 -36.59 37.59 19.19
CA MET A 1 -36.92 36.72 20.34
C MET A 1 -37.34 35.30 19.95
N ALA A 2 -38.43 35.07 19.23
CA ALA A 2 -38.91 33.71 18.91
C ALA A 2 -37.94 32.87 18.04
N LYS A 3 -37.32 33.46 17.02
CA LYS A 3 -36.33 32.78 16.16
C LYS A 3 -35.07 32.33 16.94
N GLN A 4 -34.58 33.16 17.85
CA GLN A 4 -33.41 32.87 18.68
C GLN A 4 -33.68 31.78 19.72
N ARG A 5 -34.87 31.78 20.34
CA ARG A 5 -35.32 30.68 21.23
C ARG A 5 -35.47 29.36 20.48
N LYS A 6 -35.97 29.40 19.24
CA LYS A 6 -36.08 28.21 18.39
C LYS A 6 -34.70 27.63 18.06
N LEU A 7 -33.75 28.49 17.68
CA LEU A 7 -32.36 28.09 17.43
C LEU A 7 -31.71 27.47 18.68
N GLN A 8 -31.89 28.06 19.85
CA GLN A 8 -31.40 27.50 21.11
C GLN A 8 -31.98 26.11 21.41
N GLY A 9 -33.29 25.91 21.23
CA GLY A 9 -33.91 24.61 21.43
C GLY A 9 -33.43 23.54 20.44
N GLU A 10 -33.19 23.91 19.18
CA GLU A 10 -32.58 23.01 18.17
C GLU A 10 -31.16 22.61 18.56
N MET A 11 -30.38 23.55 19.09
CA MET A 11 -29.02 23.29 19.57
C MET A 11 -28.98 22.38 20.80
N GLU A 12 -29.82 22.64 21.80
CA GLU A 12 -29.91 21.81 23.02
C GLU A 12 -30.34 20.38 22.68
N ALA A 13 -31.31 20.22 21.78
CA ALA A 13 -31.74 18.90 21.30
C ALA A 13 -30.62 18.16 20.58
N ALA A 14 -29.80 18.86 19.78
CA ALA A 14 -28.66 18.24 19.10
C ALA A 14 -27.52 17.91 20.06
N LEU A 15 -27.21 18.76 21.04
CA LEU A 15 -26.23 18.45 22.08
C LEU A 15 -26.61 17.20 22.87
N LYS A 16 -27.89 17.04 23.19
CA LYS A 16 -28.41 15.82 23.84
C LYS A 16 -28.22 14.59 22.95
N LYS A 17 -28.56 14.69 21.66
CA LYS A 17 -28.34 13.60 20.69
C LYS A 17 -26.86 13.25 20.49
N ILE A 18 -25.97 14.23 20.58
CA ILE A 18 -24.52 13.99 20.52
C ILE A 18 -24.07 13.23 21.75
N ALA A 19 -24.52 13.61 22.95
CA ALA A 19 -24.21 12.87 24.17
C ALA A 19 -24.70 11.42 24.10
N GLU A 20 -25.99 11.22 23.78
CA GLU A 20 -26.59 9.89 23.61
C GLU A 20 -25.84 9.06 22.55
N GLY A 21 -25.50 9.66 21.40
CA GLY A 21 -24.75 8.97 20.34
C GLY A 21 -23.29 8.66 20.69
N VAL A 22 -22.67 9.40 21.59
CA VAL A 22 -21.32 9.10 22.11
C VAL A 22 -21.40 7.96 23.13
N ASP A 23 -22.42 7.93 23.99
CA ASP A 23 -22.62 6.82 24.92
C ASP A 23 -22.91 5.51 24.17
N GLU A 24 -23.79 5.55 23.15
CA GLU A 24 -24.05 4.40 22.25
C GLU A 24 -22.77 3.94 21.55
N TRP A 25 -21.92 4.88 21.13
CA TRP A 25 -20.63 4.59 20.52
C TRP A 25 -19.68 3.88 21.48
N GLU A 26 -19.58 4.33 22.73
CA GLU A 26 -18.73 3.70 23.74
C GLU A 26 -19.23 2.29 24.08
N ASP A 27 -20.54 2.07 24.13
CA ASP A 27 -21.10 0.73 24.30
C ASP A 27 -20.77 -0.21 23.13
N LEU A 28 -20.83 0.28 21.89
CA LEU A 28 -20.42 -0.48 20.72
C LEU A 28 -18.91 -0.75 20.71
N TRP A 29 -18.12 0.23 21.10
CA TRP A 29 -16.67 0.10 21.22
C TRP A 29 -16.28 -0.98 22.25
N ASN A 30 -16.88 -0.93 23.45
CA ASN A 30 -16.66 -1.92 24.49
C ASN A 30 -17.09 -3.34 24.04
N LYS A 31 -18.15 -3.46 23.25
CA LYS A 31 -18.56 -4.73 22.63
C LYS A 31 -17.54 -5.19 21.59
N TYR A 32 -17.01 -4.28 20.77
CA TYR A 32 -15.98 -4.57 19.78
C TYR A 32 -14.69 -5.07 20.44
N GLU A 33 -14.18 -4.39 21.46
CA GLU A 33 -12.98 -4.82 22.21
C GLU A 33 -13.18 -6.19 22.87
N ARG A 34 -14.32 -6.45 23.50
CA ARG A 34 -14.62 -7.77 24.07
C ARG A 34 -14.77 -8.86 23.00
N SER A 35 -15.11 -8.49 21.77
CA SER A 35 -15.19 -9.41 20.64
C SER A 35 -13.84 -9.63 19.94
N HIS A 36 -12.76 -8.97 20.39
CA HIS A 36 -11.43 -9.11 19.83
C HIS A 36 -10.91 -10.57 19.88
N ASP A 37 -11.38 -11.35 20.86
CA ASP A 37 -11.01 -12.77 21.03
C ASP A 37 -12.11 -13.73 20.54
N MET A 38 -13.15 -13.22 19.87
CA MET A 38 -14.34 -13.96 19.42
C MET A 38 -14.51 -13.94 17.88
N ASP A 39 -15.49 -14.73 17.40
CA ASP A 39 -15.86 -14.99 16.00
C ASP A 39 -15.78 -13.76 15.05
N ALA A 40 -15.10 -13.94 13.91
CA ALA A 40 -14.83 -12.88 12.94
C ALA A 40 -16.10 -12.30 12.30
N ALA A 41 -17.16 -13.10 12.10
CA ALA A 41 -18.41 -12.61 11.51
C ALA A 41 -19.16 -11.66 12.46
N GLN A 42 -19.05 -11.88 13.77
CA GLN A 42 -19.61 -10.97 14.77
C GLN A 42 -18.86 -9.64 14.78
N ARG A 43 -17.54 -9.68 14.60
CA ARG A 43 -16.68 -8.49 14.52
C ARG A 43 -17.02 -7.61 13.31
N GLU A 44 -17.19 -8.21 12.13
CA GLU A 44 -17.59 -7.46 10.92
C GLU A 44 -18.95 -6.79 11.08
N ARG A 45 -19.91 -7.47 11.71
CA ARG A 45 -21.24 -6.90 12.02
C ARG A 45 -21.13 -5.69 12.95
N LEU A 46 -20.32 -5.79 13.99
CA LEU A 46 -20.05 -4.68 14.93
C LEU A 46 -19.38 -3.50 14.22
N VAL A 47 -18.40 -3.75 13.36
CA VAL A 47 -17.73 -2.71 12.56
C VAL A 47 -18.72 -2.02 11.61
N ALA A 48 -19.62 -2.77 10.98
CA ALA A 48 -20.67 -2.20 10.14
C ALA A 48 -21.69 -1.37 10.93
N GLU A 49 -21.98 -1.75 12.18
CA GLU A 49 -22.82 -0.99 13.11
C GLU A 49 -22.14 0.29 13.57
N MET A 50 -20.88 0.22 14.01
CA MET A 50 -20.04 1.38 14.32
C MET A 50 -19.99 2.33 13.11
N LYS A 51 -19.76 1.84 11.89
CA LYS A 51 -19.75 2.70 10.69
C LYS A 51 -21.07 3.47 10.48
N ARG A 52 -22.21 2.86 10.81
CA ARG A 52 -23.52 3.53 10.71
C ARG A 52 -23.67 4.61 11.77
N ASP A 53 -23.25 4.35 13.00
CA ASP A 53 -23.34 5.31 14.10
C ASP A 53 -22.35 6.46 13.96
N LEU A 54 -21.15 6.21 13.42
CA LEU A 54 -20.20 7.27 13.11
C LEU A 54 -20.78 8.26 12.09
N LYS A 55 -21.51 7.78 11.09
CA LYS A 55 -22.18 8.65 10.11
C LYS A 55 -23.27 9.53 10.76
N LYS A 56 -23.95 9.04 11.80
CA LYS A 56 -24.93 9.86 12.56
C LYS A 56 -24.21 10.98 13.32
N LEU A 57 -23.13 10.65 14.02
CA LEU A 57 -22.30 11.63 14.75
C LEU A 57 -21.68 12.67 13.79
N GLN A 58 -21.22 12.27 12.62
CA GLN A 58 -20.69 13.20 11.60
C GLN A 58 -21.74 14.24 11.15
N ARG A 59 -22.99 13.83 10.92
CA ARG A 59 -24.08 14.78 10.56
C ARG A 59 -24.34 15.79 11.68
N LEU A 60 -24.30 15.34 12.93
CA LEU A 60 -24.44 16.22 14.10
C LEU A 60 -23.24 17.17 14.22
N ARG A 61 -22.01 16.70 13.95
CA ARG A 61 -20.79 17.53 13.91
C ARG A 61 -20.90 18.63 12.85
N GLU A 62 -21.42 18.32 11.66
CA GLU A 62 -21.62 19.31 10.59
C GLU A 62 -22.67 20.36 10.96
N ALA A 63 -23.77 19.94 11.61
CA ALA A 63 -24.76 20.87 12.15
C ALA A 63 -24.14 21.82 13.20
N VAL A 64 -23.35 21.27 14.13
CA VAL A 64 -22.60 22.06 15.13
C VAL A 64 -21.62 23.01 14.47
N ARG A 65 -20.89 22.59 13.42
CA ARG A 65 -20.00 23.46 12.64
C ARG A 65 -20.76 24.63 12.01
N GLY A 66 -21.95 24.37 11.46
CA GLY A 66 -22.83 25.41 10.91
C GLY A 66 -23.26 26.43 11.96
N TRP A 67 -23.57 25.99 13.18
CA TRP A 67 -23.91 26.90 14.28
C TRP A 67 -22.72 27.68 14.83
N LEU A 68 -21.52 27.08 14.87
CA LEU A 68 -20.29 27.78 15.27
C LEU A 68 -19.89 28.88 14.28
N ALA A 69 -20.29 28.76 13.01
CA ALA A 69 -20.11 29.81 12.01
C ALA A 69 -21.14 30.96 12.14
N ASN A 70 -22.20 30.78 12.95
CA ASN A 70 -23.20 31.80 13.21
C ASN A 70 -22.81 32.64 14.44
N ASN A 71 -22.68 33.96 14.26
CA ASN A 71 -22.27 34.90 15.30
C ASN A 71 -23.26 35.04 16.47
N GLU A 72 -24.50 34.57 16.32
CA GLU A 72 -25.55 34.63 17.36
C GLU A 72 -25.35 33.62 18.51
N VAL A 73 -24.33 32.75 18.41
CA VAL A 73 -24.18 31.55 19.25
C VAL A 73 -23.11 31.70 20.36
N ARG A 74 -22.68 32.93 20.67
CA ARG A 74 -21.56 33.22 21.63
C ARG A 74 -21.66 32.52 22.99
N VAL A 75 -22.87 32.35 23.56
CA VAL A 75 -23.07 31.80 24.91
C VAL A 75 -22.88 30.27 24.95
N ALA A 76 -23.24 29.57 23.88
CA ALA A 76 -23.17 28.10 23.81
C ALA A 76 -21.93 27.60 23.04
N LYS A 77 -21.06 28.52 22.60
CA LYS A 77 -19.89 28.24 21.77
C LYS A 77 -18.97 27.18 22.39
N ASP A 78 -18.61 27.33 23.65
CA ASP A 78 -17.69 26.38 24.32
C ASP A 78 -18.27 24.97 24.44
N THR A 79 -19.58 24.87 24.66
CA THR A 79 -20.28 23.58 24.79
C THR A 79 -20.38 22.88 23.42
N LEU A 80 -20.67 23.65 22.37
CA LEU A 80 -20.67 23.16 20.99
C LEU A 80 -19.27 22.71 20.55
N GLU A 81 -18.22 23.44 20.91
CA GLU A 81 -16.84 23.05 20.61
C GLU A 81 -16.42 21.77 21.34
N LYS A 82 -16.87 21.56 22.59
CA LYS A 82 -16.64 20.30 23.32
C LYS A 82 -17.37 19.13 22.65
N ALA A 83 -18.64 19.31 22.29
CA ALA A 83 -19.43 18.30 21.58
C ALA A 83 -18.86 17.96 20.20
N ARG A 84 -18.31 18.96 19.49
CA ARG A 84 -17.60 18.74 18.22
C ARG A 84 -16.34 17.91 18.44
N ARG A 85 -15.54 18.23 19.46
CA ARG A 85 -14.29 17.52 19.78
C ARG A 85 -14.53 16.08 20.22
N SER A 86 -15.56 15.81 21.01
CA SER A 86 -15.88 14.44 21.42
C SER A 86 -16.19 13.55 20.21
N ILE A 87 -16.91 14.07 19.21
CA ILE A 87 -17.15 13.35 17.94
C ILE A 87 -15.84 13.12 17.17
N GLU A 88 -14.95 14.12 17.10
CA GLU A 88 -13.66 13.99 16.40
C GLU A 88 -12.77 12.90 17.01
N ILE A 89 -12.74 12.77 18.34
CA ILE A 89 -12.01 11.70 19.03
C ILE A 89 -12.55 10.32 18.63
N GLN A 90 -13.87 10.14 18.59
CA GLN A 90 -14.47 8.87 18.19
C GLN A 90 -14.25 8.56 16.70
N MET A 91 -14.18 9.60 15.83
CA MET A 91 -13.81 9.44 14.43
C MET A 91 -12.38 8.91 14.27
N GLU A 92 -11.43 9.41 15.05
CA GLU A 92 -10.04 8.95 14.98
C GLU A 92 -9.91 7.51 15.46
N ARG A 93 -10.58 7.16 16.57
CA ARG A 93 -10.63 5.77 17.06
C ARG A 93 -11.21 4.80 16.02
N PHE A 94 -12.28 5.19 15.32
CA PHE A 94 -12.82 4.36 14.24
C PHE A 94 -11.88 4.25 13.03
N ARG A 95 -11.07 5.27 12.75
CA ARG A 95 -10.16 5.27 11.60
C ARG A 95 -9.12 4.16 11.71
N VAL A 96 -8.59 3.94 12.91
CA VAL A 96 -7.67 2.84 13.22
C VAL A 96 -8.37 1.50 12.98
N VAL A 97 -9.55 1.30 13.57
CA VAL A 97 -10.33 0.06 13.41
C VAL A 97 -10.74 -0.18 11.95
N GLU A 98 -11.13 0.86 11.21
CA GLU A 98 -11.49 0.75 9.80
C GLU A 98 -10.27 0.42 8.93
N LYS A 99 -9.08 0.93 9.27
CA LYS A 99 -7.82 0.55 8.61
C LYS A 99 -7.47 -0.91 8.91
N ASP A 100 -7.62 -1.36 10.14
CA ASP A 100 -7.32 -2.74 10.53
C ASP A 100 -8.30 -3.73 9.89
N VAL A 101 -9.59 -3.38 9.81
CA VAL A 101 -10.63 -4.23 9.23
C VAL A 101 -10.63 -4.16 7.70
N LYS A 102 -10.35 -2.99 7.09
CA LYS A 102 -10.19 -2.90 5.63
C LYS A 102 -8.86 -3.44 5.14
N GLY A 103 -7.78 -3.34 5.93
CA GLY A 103 -6.56 -4.10 5.67
C GLY A 103 -6.89 -5.59 5.62
N LYS A 104 -7.75 -6.07 6.52
CA LYS A 104 -8.29 -7.45 6.49
C LYS A 104 -9.30 -7.74 5.36
N ALA A 105 -10.09 -6.77 4.91
CA ALA A 105 -11.16 -6.96 3.91
C ALA A 105 -10.76 -6.63 2.46
N HIS A 106 -9.73 -5.82 2.24
CA HIS A 106 -9.13 -5.57 0.92
C HIS A 106 -8.26 -6.76 0.46
N MET A 107 -7.94 -7.68 1.39
CA MET A 107 -7.51 -9.05 1.11
C MET A 107 -8.67 -9.98 0.67
N GLY A 108 -9.86 -9.41 0.38
CA GLY A 108 -11.09 -10.14 0.04
C GLY A 108 -11.35 -10.27 -1.45
N LEU A 109 -10.56 -11.11 -2.14
CA LEU A 109 -11.07 -11.91 -3.26
C LEU A 109 -10.93 -13.39 -2.87
N GLY A 110 -12.08 -14.07 -2.79
CA GLY A 110 -12.13 -15.53 -2.67
C GLY A 110 -12.05 -16.02 -1.23
N ARG A 111 -13.22 -16.39 -0.69
CA ARG A 111 -13.37 -17.11 0.58
C ARG A 111 -13.05 -18.60 0.41
N ASP A 112 -12.02 -18.91 -0.37
CA ASP A 112 -11.48 -20.24 -0.62
C ASP A 112 -9.94 -20.14 -0.56
N ALA A 113 -9.38 -20.51 0.59
CA ALA A 113 -7.96 -20.81 0.81
C ALA A 113 -6.92 -19.76 0.38
N LEU A 114 -6.65 -18.77 1.24
CA LEU A 114 -5.30 -18.20 1.31
C LEU A 114 -4.74 -18.46 2.71
N ASP A 115 -3.76 -19.33 2.71
CA ASP A 115 -2.87 -19.65 3.81
C ASP A 115 -2.47 -18.35 4.55
N PRO A 116 -2.53 -18.27 5.90
CA PRO A 116 -1.98 -17.14 6.65
C PRO A 116 -0.56 -16.74 6.20
N ALA A 117 0.23 -17.69 5.68
CA ALA A 117 1.52 -17.42 5.06
C ALA A 117 1.42 -16.53 3.79
N ALA A 118 0.42 -16.75 2.93
CA ALA A 118 0.22 -15.95 1.72
C ALA A 118 -0.17 -14.50 2.03
N ALA A 119 -0.92 -14.28 3.13
CA ALA A 119 -1.29 -12.94 3.58
C ALA A 119 -0.09 -12.18 4.20
N ALA A 120 0.73 -12.86 4.99
CA ALA A 120 1.97 -12.28 5.53
C ALA A 120 2.96 -11.92 4.40
N LYS A 121 3.09 -12.82 3.42
CA LYS A 121 3.88 -12.60 2.20
C LYS A 121 3.43 -11.38 1.41
N GLN A 122 2.12 -11.17 1.24
CA GLN A 122 1.63 -9.97 0.56
C GLN A 122 1.92 -8.69 1.36
N GLN A 123 1.76 -8.71 2.68
CA GLN A 123 2.06 -7.54 3.53
C GLN A 123 3.55 -7.18 3.49
N CYS A 124 4.43 -8.18 3.56
CA CYS A 124 5.86 -7.99 3.43
C CYS A 124 6.23 -7.45 2.03
N ALA A 125 5.59 -7.96 0.97
CA ALA A 125 5.78 -7.46 -0.39
C ALA A 125 5.33 -6.00 -0.57
N ASP A 126 4.21 -5.61 0.04
CA ASP A 126 3.72 -4.23 0.03
C ASP A 126 4.69 -3.31 0.79
N TRP A 127 5.19 -3.74 1.95
CA TRP A 127 6.18 -2.98 2.72
C TRP A 127 7.50 -2.78 1.97
N LEU A 128 8.04 -3.82 1.34
CA LEU A 128 9.25 -3.70 0.50
C LEU A 128 9.04 -2.68 -0.63
N THR A 129 7.87 -2.67 -1.25
CA THR A 129 7.52 -1.71 -2.31
C THR A 129 7.45 -0.28 -1.77
N ASP A 130 6.82 -0.07 -0.62
CA ASP A 130 6.74 1.24 0.03
C ASP A 130 8.14 1.79 0.42
N VAL A 131 9.05 0.93 0.87
CA VAL A 131 10.44 1.30 1.19
C VAL A 131 11.21 1.67 -0.09
N MET A 132 11.06 0.90 -1.16
CA MET A 132 11.67 1.21 -2.46
C MET A 132 11.18 2.57 -3.00
N ASP A 133 9.88 2.84 -2.95
CA ASP A 133 9.29 4.10 -3.43
C ASP A 133 9.82 5.31 -2.63
N ARG A 134 10.04 5.14 -1.32
CA ARG A 134 10.67 6.16 -0.47
C ARG A 134 12.11 6.43 -0.88
N LEU A 135 12.93 5.39 -1.02
CA LEU A 135 14.33 5.51 -1.47
C LEU A 135 14.41 6.14 -2.85
N GLN A 136 13.50 5.81 -3.77
CA GLN A 136 13.44 6.41 -5.11
C GLN A 136 13.14 7.91 -5.04
N THR A 137 12.24 8.33 -4.15
CA THR A 137 11.96 9.75 -3.91
C THR A 137 13.16 10.50 -3.34
N GLU A 138 13.93 9.86 -2.44
CA GLU A 138 15.18 10.43 -1.88
C GLU A 138 16.29 10.53 -2.93
N ILE A 139 16.41 9.54 -3.83
CA ILE A 139 17.31 9.58 -4.98
C ILE A 139 16.97 10.80 -5.86
N GLU A 140 15.71 10.97 -6.25
CA GLU A 140 15.27 12.10 -7.07
C GLU A 140 15.58 13.46 -6.41
N ALA A 141 15.41 13.56 -5.08
CA ALA A 141 15.77 14.76 -4.33
C ALA A 141 17.29 15.02 -4.33
N CYS A 142 18.10 13.98 -4.13
CA CYS A 142 19.56 14.07 -4.17
C CYS A 142 20.07 14.44 -5.56
N GLU A 143 19.48 13.89 -6.63
CA GLU A 143 19.81 14.20 -8.02
C GLU A 143 19.51 15.67 -8.33
N ALA A 144 18.35 16.17 -7.89
CA ALA A 144 18.01 17.59 -8.01
C ALA A 144 19.01 18.50 -7.28
N ASP A 145 19.45 18.12 -6.08
CA ASP A 145 20.48 18.85 -5.33
C ASP A 145 21.85 18.83 -6.02
N VAL A 146 22.24 17.71 -6.63
CA VAL A 146 23.45 17.60 -7.45
C VAL A 146 23.38 18.54 -8.65
N GLU A 147 22.25 18.59 -9.36
CA GLU A 147 22.03 19.51 -10.48
C GLU A 147 22.10 20.98 -10.04
N ASN A 148 21.47 21.31 -8.91
CA ASN A 148 21.46 22.66 -8.33
C ASN A 148 22.85 23.15 -7.91
N LEU A 149 23.71 22.25 -7.41
CA LEU A 149 25.07 22.59 -6.99
C LEU A 149 26.00 22.89 -8.17
N GLY A 150 25.79 22.21 -9.30
CA GLY A 150 26.51 22.39 -10.56
C GLY A 150 27.98 21.93 -10.53
N PRO A 151 28.61 21.64 -11.69
CA PRO A 151 29.96 21.06 -11.75
C PRO A 151 31.08 22.04 -11.40
N ALA A 152 30.80 23.35 -11.35
CA ALA A 152 31.77 24.39 -11.07
C ALA A 152 31.62 24.91 -9.63
N GLY A 153 32.62 24.65 -8.78
CA GLY A 153 32.54 25.06 -7.37
C GLY A 153 33.85 24.94 -6.58
N ASN A 154 33.87 25.61 -5.43
CA ASN A 154 34.97 25.56 -4.44
C ASN A 154 35.11 24.15 -3.84
N LYS A 155 36.22 23.87 -3.14
CA LYS A 155 36.50 22.55 -2.54
C LYS A 155 35.32 21.97 -1.75
N ALA A 156 34.63 22.80 -0.95
CA ALA A 156 33.46 22.39 -0.17
C ALA A 156 32.27 21.91 -1.04
N LYS A 157 32.01 22.55 -2.19
CA LYS A 157 30.96 22.12 -3.12
C LYS A 157 31.30 20.79 -3.77
N LYS A 158 32.56 20.58 -4.15
CA LYS A 158 33.03 19.30 -4.71
C LYS A 158 32.92 18.16 -3.70
N THR A 159 33.20 18.43 -2.43
CA THR A 159 33.00 17.45 -1.34
C THR A 159 31.52 17.09 -1.20
N ARG A 160 30.61 18.07 -1.13
CA ARG A 160 29.17 17.78 -1.03
C ARG A 160 28.61 17.03 -2.26
N LEU A 161 29.11 17.34 -3.46
CA LEU A 161 28.73 16.59 -4.67
C LEU A 161 29.15 15.11 -4.57
N ALA A 162 30.37 14.84 -4.09
CA ALA A 162 30.84 13.46 -3.92
C ALA A 162 30.03 12.71 -2.84
N GLU A 163 29.67 13.37 -1.75
CA GLU A 163 28.81 12.81 -0.70
C GLU A 163 27.42 12.45 -1.23
N LEU A 164 26.76 13.37 -1.95
CA LEU A 164 25.44 13.13 -2.55
C LEU A 164 25.48 12.01 -3.61
N GLN A 165 26.53 11.96 -4.44
CA GLN A 165 26.71 10.87 -5.40
C GLN A 165 26.91 9.51 -4.72
N GLY A 166 27.65 9.47 -3.61
CA GLY A 166 27.80 8.26 -2.79
C GLY A 166 26.50 7.85 -2.11
N LEU A 167 25.67 8.80 -1.67
CA LEU A 167 24.35 8.53 -1.10
C LEU A 167 23.39 7.96 -2.16
N ILE A 168 23.34 8.57 -3.36
CA ILE A 168 22.54 8.06 -4.49
C ILE A 168 22.94 6.62 -4.83
N ALA A 169 24.25 6.34 -4.96
CA ALA A 169 24.73 5.00 -5.27
C ALA A 169 24.29 3.95 -4.23
N ARG A 170 24.32 4.32 -2.94
CA ARG A 170 23.85 3.44 -1.86
C ARG A 170 22.34 3.22 -1.90
N HIS A 171 21.54 4.27 -2.04
CA HIS A 171 20.09 4.13 -2.21
C HIS A 171 19.75 3.21 -3.39
N GLN A 172 20.47 3.34 -4.52
CA GLN A 172 20.30 2.46 -5.69
C GLN A 172 20.67 0.99 -5.38
N GLN A 173 21.70 0.75 -4.57
CA GLN A 173 22.04 -0.59 -4.10
C GLN A 173 20.93 -1.17 -3.20
N HIS A 174 20.40 -0.39 -2.25
CA HIS A 174 19.27 -0.84 -1.43
C HIS A 174 18.04 -1.15 -2.27
N VAL A 175 17.68 -0.29 -3.23
CA VAL A 175 16.56 -0.55 -4.16
C VAL A 175 16.78 -1.86 -4.91
N THR A 176 17.99 -2.09 -5.43
CA THR A 176 18.33 -3.33 -6.15
C THR A 176 18.22 -4.57 -5.26
N HIS A 177 18.75 -4.51 -4.04
CA HIS A 177 18.64 -5.61 -3.08
C HIS A 177 17.18 -5.87 -2.67
N LEU A 178 16.38 -4.82 -2.47
CA LEU A 178 14.96 -4.95 -2.13
C LEU A 178 14.14 -5.55 -3.28
N GLU A 179 14.45 -5.20 -4.53
CA GLU A 179 13.85 -5.83 -5.71
C GLU A 179 14.17 -7.33 -5.79
N GLN A 180 15.43 -7.70 -5.51
CA GLN A 180 15.84 -9.10 -5.44
C GLN A 180 15.11 -9.83 -4.30
N THR A 181 15.07 -9.25 -3.09
CA THR A 181 14.31 -9.81 -1.95
C THR A 181 12.84 -9.98 -2.29
N LEU A 182 12.20 -9.00 -2.93
CA LEU A 182 10.81 -9.07 -3.36
C LEU A 182 10.59 -10.21 -4.38
N ARG A 183 11.54 -10.43 -5.28
CA ARG A 183 11.49 -11.56 -6.24
C ARG A 183 11.63 -12.90 -5.54
N LEU A 184 12.57 -13.02 -4.59
CA LEU A 184 12.75 -14.24 -3.78
C LEU A 184 11.51 -14.55 -2.95
N LEU A 185 10.95 -13.53 -2.28
CA LEU A 185 9.71 -13.62 -1.52
C LEU A 185 8.55 -14.08 -2.42
N ARG A 186 8.37 -13.47 -3.59
CA ARG A 186 7.33 -13.86 -4.56
C ARG A 186 7.49 -15.27 -5.10
N ASN A 187 8.72 -15.76 -5.23
CA ASN A 187 9.04 -17.12 -5.68
C ASN A 187 9.02 -18.18 -4.57
N ASP A 188 8.61 -17.82 -3.34
CA ASP A 188 8.59 -18.73 -2.18
C ASP A 188 10.00 -19.26 -1.82
N GLN A 189 11.03 -18.45 -2.06
CA GLN A 189 12.42 -18.79 -1.74
C GLN A 189 12.88 -18.25 -0.38
N VAL A 190 12.16 -17.28 0.16
CA VAL A 190 12.35 -16.68 1.49
C VAL A 190 10.97 -16.42 2.08
N GLU A 191 10.82 -16.65 3.38
CA GLU A 191 9.56 -16.42 4.09
C GLU A 191 9.40 -14.95 4.53
N ALA A 192 8.16 -14.51 4.71
CA ALA A 192 7.86 -13.13 5.11
C ALA A 192 8.48 -12.75 6.46
N GLU A 193 8.48 -13.68 7.43
CA GLU A 193 9.06 -13.50 8.75
C GLU A 193 10.59 -13.32 8.68
N GLU A 194 11.28 -14.11 7.86
CA GLU A 194 12.73 -14.02 7.66
C GLU A 194 13.14 -12.67 7.06
N VAL A 195 12.34 -12.13 6.13
CA VAL A 195 12.58 -10.81 5.54
C VAL A 195 12.35 -9.70 6.57
N GLU A 196 11.25 -9.77 7.34
CA GLU A 196 10.94 -8.76 8.35
C GLU A 196 12.01 -8.73 9.45
N ASP A 197 12.43 -9.88 9.96
CA ASP A 197 13.45 -9.97 11.01
C ASP A 197 14.81 -9.49 10.53
N ALA A 198 15.17 -9.75 9.27
CA ALA A 198 16.46 -9.35 8.71
C ALA A 198 16.53 -7.85 8.37
N LEU A 199 15.48 -7.30 7.77
CA LEU A 199 15.56 -6.00 7.09
C LEU A 199 14.85 -4.87 7.80
N LYS A 200 13.80 -5.13 8.58
CA LYS A 200 12.88 -4.09 9.02
C LYS A 200 13.53 -3.07 9.95
N GLU A 201 14.21 -3.53 11.00
CA GLU A 201 14.90 -2.64 11.94
C GLU A 201 16.04 -1.87 11.27
N GLY A 202 16.83 -2.54 10.43
CA GLY A 202 17.97 -1.93 9.76
C GLY A 202 17.58 -0.89 8.70
N LEU A 203 16.55 -1.17 7.90
CA LEU A 203 16.05 -0.22 6.90
C LEU A 203 15.28 0.94 7.52
N GLU A 204 14.52 0.70 8.60
CA GLU A 204 13.87 1.79 9.34
C GLU A 204 14.93 2.73 9.95
N ALA A 205 15.99 2.19 10.55
CA ALA A 205 17.11 2.99 11.04
C ALA A 205 17.85 3.75 9.91
N TYR A 206 18.02 3.12 8.75
CA TYR A 206 18.61 3.76 7.58
C TYR A 206 17.77 4.94 7.07
N LEU A 207 16.47 4.75 6.92
CA LEU A 207 15.52 5.78 6.48
C LEU A 207 15.41 6.92 7.50
N ASP A 208 15.40 6.62 8.80
CA ASP A 208 15.31 7.65 9.86
C ASP A 208 16.54 8.57 9.91
N THR A 209 17.70 8.07 9.46
CA THR A 209 18.95 8.85 9.38
C THR A 209 19.19 9.48 8.00
N GLY A 210 18.30 9.22 7.03
CA GLY A 210 18.43 9.67 5.64
C GLY A 210 19.70 9.14 4.96
N GLY A 211 20.24 8.00 5.42
CA GLY A 211 21.48 7.40 4.90
C GLY A 211 22.77 8.23 5.08
N GLU A 212 22.71 9.42 5.69
CA GLU A 212 23.89 10.29 5.89
C GLU A 212 24.84 9.76 6.97
N ALA A 213 24.35 8.92 7.90
CA ALA A 213 25.11 8.39 9.02
C ALA A 213 25.69 6.98 8.80
N PHE A 214 25.27 6.28 7.75
CA PHE A 214 25.65 4.90 7.50
C PHE A 214 26.98 4.81 6.74
N ASP A 215 27.91 3.95 7.16
CA ASP A 215 29.16 3.69 6.45
C ASP A 215 28.90 2.62 5.36
N PRO A 216 29.45 2.74 4.14
CA PRO A 216 29.39 1.68 3.12
C PRO A 216 29.71 0.26 3.61
N GLY A 217 30.51 0.11 4.68
CA GLY A 217 30.82 -1.20 5.28
C GLY A 217 29.73 -1.78 6.19
N GLU A 218 28.77 -0.98 6.67
CA GLU A 218 27.64 -1.45 7.47
C GLU A 218 26.50 -1.99 6.58
N ASP A 219 26.43 -1.57 5.31
CA ASP A 219 25.44 -2.01 4.31
C ASP A 219 25.61 -3.48 3.90
N GLU A 220 26.84 -4.00 3.92
CA GLU A 220 27.15 -5.41 3.60
C GLU A 220 26.56 -6.39 4.63
N GLY A 221 26.34 -5.96 5.87
CA GLY A 221 25.79 -6.80 6.93
C GLY A 221 24.26 -6.94 6.89
N LEU A 222 23.57 -5.94 6.35
CA LEU A 222 22.09 -5.84 6.39
C LEU A 222 21.41 -6.96 5.59
N TYR A 223 21.97 -7.31 4.45
CA TYR A 223 21.40 -8.31 3.55
C TYR A 223 22.08 -9.68 3.64
N ALA A 224 23.10 -9.85 4.49
CA ALA A 224 23.94 -11.05 4.56
C ALA A 224 23.17 -12.33 4.96
N SER A 225 22.03 -12.19 5.65
CA SER A 225 21.15 -13.29 6.02
C SER A 225 20.25 -13.77 4.88
N LEU A 226 20.13 -12.99 3.79
CA LEU A 226 19.28 -13.30 2.65
C LEU A 226 20.11 -13.90 1.51
N PRO A 227 19.58 -14.88 0.77
CA PRO A 227 20.29 -15.50 -0.36
C PRO A 227 20.22 -14.62 -1.61
N LEU A 228 20.78 -13.41 -1.54
CA LEU A 228 20.85 -12.48 -2.66
C LEU A 228 21.98 -12.87 -3.63
N GLU A 229 21.74 -12.69 -4.93
CA GLU A 229 22.80 -12.78 -5.94
C GLU A 229 23.71 -11.54 -5.84
N GLU A 230 25.03 -11.74 -5.92
CA GLU A 230 25.99 -10.63 -5.93
C GLU A 230 25.59 -9.60 -6.99
N VAL A 231 25.26 -8.40 -6.55
CA VAL A 231 24.94 -7.30 -7.47
C VAL A 231 26.26 -6.85 -8.08
N ASP A 232 26.50 -7.23 -9.35
CA ASP A 232 27.59 -6.68 -10.13
C ASP A 232 27.54 -5.15 -10.02
N ALA A 233 28.66 -4.52 -9.65
CA ALA A 233 28.77 -3.07 -9.41
C ALA A 233 28.46 -2.18 -10.63
N ASN A 234 27.94 -2.76 -11.72
CA ASN A 234 27.40 -2.07 -12.88
C ASN A 234 25.87 -2.05 -12.83
N VAL A 235 25.35 -1.07 -12.09
CA VAL A 235 23.94 -0.67 -12.09
C VAL A 235 23.40 -0.58 -13.53
N GLY A 236 22.29 -1.28 -13.82
CA GLY A 236 21.42 -0.93 -14.95
C GLY A 236 21.29 -1.88 -16.13
N LYS A 237 21.31 -3.21 -15.95
CA LYS A 237 20.66 -4.14 -16.89
C LYS A 237 20.00 -5.30 -16.14
N LEU A 238 18.66 -5.26 -16.07
CA LEU A 238 17.85 -6.43 -15.77
C LEU A 238 18.29 -7.56 -16.70
N ALA A 239 18.86 -8.62 -16.13
CA ALA A 239 19.06 -9.88 -16.81
C ALA A 239 17.68 -10.43 -17.21
N ASP A 240 17.62 -11.03 -18.40
CA ASP A 240 16.41 -11.54 -19.03
C ASP A 240 15.54 -12.39 -18.08
N PRO A 241 14.21 -12.40 -18.28
CA PRO A 241 13.31 -13.15 -17.42
C PRO A 241 13.71 -14.63 -17.41
N VAL A 242 14.17 -15.10 -16.25
CA VAL A 242 14.35 -16.54 -15.99
C VAL A 242 12.98 -17.18 -16.09
N THR A 243 12.70 -17.79 -17.23
CA THR A 243 11.54 -18.65 -17.42
C THR A 243 11.64 -19.79 -16.41
N PRO A 244 10.60 -20.05 -15.58
CA PRO A 244 10.61 -21.21 -14.71
C PRO A 244 10.71 -22.47 -15.57
N LYS A 245 11.62 -23.37 -15.19
CA LYS A 245 11.82 -24.66 -15.85
C LYS A 245 10.63 -25.57 -15.54
N VAL A 246 9.52 -25.35 -16.23
CA VAL A 246 8.39 -26.29 -16.22
C VAL A 246 8.81 -27.48 -17.08
N ALA A 247 8.96 -28.65 -16.45
CA ALA A 247 9.15 -29.89 -17.16
C ALA A 247 8.00 -30.07 -18.17
N PRO A 248 8.25 -30.45 -19.43
CA PRO A 248 7.19 -30.60 -20.41
C PRO A 248 6.23 -31.68 -19.93
N VAL A 249 5.01 -31.26 -19.58
CA VAL A 249 3.88 -32.18 -19.37
C VAL A 249 3.60 -32.82 -20.73
N ALA A 250 3.90 -34.12 -20.84
CA ALA A 250 3.56 -34.91 -22.01
C ALA A 250 2.03 -34.88 -22.18
N LEU A 251 1.56 -34.20 -23.22
CA LEU A 251 0.18 -34.30 -23.66
C LEU A 251 -0.08 -35.75 -24.10
N PRO A 252 -1.17 -36.39 -23.64
CA PRO A 252 -1.50 -37.73 -24.10
C PRO A 252 -1.79 -37.70 -25.60
N GLU A 253 -1.19 -38.64 -26.35
CA GLU A 253 -1.43 -38.83 -27.78
C GLU A 253 -2.93 -39.04 -28.02
N VAL A 254 -3.59 -37.99 -28.50
CA VAL A 254 -4.94 -38.09 -29.04
C VAL A 254 -4.83 -38.70 -30.43
N TRP A 255 -5.16 -39.99 -30.51
CA TRP A 255 -5.41 -40.70 -31.77
C TRP A 255 -6.48 -39.96 -32.58
N TYR A 256 -6.09 -39.37 -33.71
CA TYR A 256 -7.04 -39.00 -34.76
C TYR A 256 -7.14 -40.17 -35.74
N PRO A 257 -8.34 -40.76 -35.94
CA PRO A 257 -8.51 -41.75 -36.99
C PRO A 257 -8.43 -41.05 -38.36
N ASP A 258 -7.47 -41.50 -39.15
CA ASP A 258 -7.38 -41.21 -40.57
C ASP A 258 -8.64 -41.67 -41.32
N ALA A 259 -8.91 -40.94 -42.41
CA ALA A 259 -9.78 -41.29 -43.53
C ALA A 259 -11.30 -41.10 -43.37
N CYS A 260 -11.76 -39.98 -43.92
CA CYS A 260 -12.92 -39.99 -44.82
C CYS A 260 -12.62 -39.08 -46.01
N GLY A 261 -12.10 -39.68 -47.09
CA GLY A 261 -12.01 -39.05 -48.39
C GLY A 261 -13.38 -39.06 -49.06
N TRP A 262 -13.82 -37.90 -49.54
CA TRP A 262 -14.78 -37.78 -50.64
C TRP A 262 -14.31 -36.69 -51.59
N GLU A 263 -14.52 -36.98 -52.86
CA GLU A 263 -13.90 -36.46 -54.06
C GLU A 263 -14.42 -35.08 -54.53
N GLN A 264 -13.50 -34.34 -55.18
CA GLN A 264 -13.69 -33.62 -56.47
C GLN A 264 -14.51 -32.29 -56.48
N PRO A 265 -14.32 -31.44 -57.52
CA PRO A 265 -13.88 -30.05 -57.35
C PRO A 265 -14.84 -29.02 -57.99
N CYS A 266 -14.73 -27.76 -57.60
CA CYS A 266 -15.35 -26.65 -58.34
C CYS A 266 -14.33 -25.54 -58.54
N GLY A 267 -13.57 -25.66 -59.64
CA GLY A 267 -12.81 -24.54 -60.19
C GLY A 267 -13.74 -23.55 -60.88
N TRP A 268 -13.71 -22.29 -60.42
CA TRP A 268 -14.00 -21.13 -61.26
C TRP A 268 -12.78 -20.21 -61.25
N ARG A 269 -12.24 -20.08 -62.47
CA ARG A 269 -11.03 -19.37 -62.87
C ARG A 269 -11.32 -17.87 -62.98
N ARG A 270 -10.42 -16.99 -62.48
CA ARG A 270 -9.99 -15.80 -63.23
C ARG A 270 -8.77 -15.08 -62.63
N ALA A 271 -7.81 -14.84 -63.53
CA ALA A 271 -6.80 -13.78 -63.61
C ALA A 271 -5.84 -13.60 -62.39
N GLY A 272 -4.53 -13.68 -62.52
CA GLY A 272 -3.66 -13.58 -63.68
C GLY A 272 -2.50 -12.65 -63.32
N THR A 273 -1.30 -13.19 -63.16
CA THR A 273 -0.03 -12.48 -63.35
C THR A 273 1.01 -13.50 -63.80
N ARG A 274 1.68 -13.12 -64.88
CA ARG A 274 2.67 -13.87 -65.65
C ARG A 274 4.03 -13.86 -64.96
N ASP A 275 4.79 -14.91 -65.29
CA ASP A 275 6.24 -15.01 -65.54
C ASP A 275 7.20 -14.25 -64.62
N TRP A 276 8.24 -14.92 -64.12
CA TRP A 276 9.60 -14.85 -64.70
C TRP A 276 10.47 -16.02 -64.21
N LEU A 277 11.22 -16.58 -65.15
CA LEU A 277 12.18 -17.71 -65.08
C LEU A 277 13.34 -17.43 -64.10
N GLY A 278 13.94 -18.41 -63.39
CA GLY A 278 14.88 -19.45 -63.90
C GLY A 278 16.29 -18.87 -64.14
N PRO A 279 17.41 -19.62 -64.09
CA PRO A 279 17.60 -21.07 -63.92
C PRO A 279 18.05 -21.53 -62.52
#